data_AF-A0A2E6DVA6-F1
#
_entry.id   AF-A0A2E6DVA6-F1
#
_cell.length_a   1.000
_cell.length_b   1.000
_cell.length_c   1.000
_cell.angle_alpha   90.00
_cell.angle_beta   90.00
_cell.angle_gamma   90.00
#
_symmetry.space_group_name_H-M   'P 1'
#
loop_
_entity.id
_entity.type
_entity.pdbx_description
1 polymer ?
#
loop_
_entity_poly.entity_id
_entity_poly.type
_entity_poly.pdbx_seq_one_letter_code
_entity_poly.pdbx_strand_id
1 'polypeptide(L)'
;MILAFAPPPDLDELGSVDESLDTSGRSYPDLTVDYLSASWTSADAGDSKSISTRIKNDGDASSGSFRWALYLSTDTTITTSDIQLDYWTQSSISAGSTRTSTKSVTIPSSITGGYYY
;
A
#
# COMPACT_ATOMS: atom_id res chain seq x y z
N MET A 1 -18.95 -4.23 73.92
CA MET A 1 -19.51 -2.87 74.04
C MET A 1 -18.71 -1.98 73.10
N ILE A 2 -19.35 -1.51 72.02
CA ILE A 2 -19.01 -0.36 71.11
C ILE A 2 -17.67 -0.51 70.36
N LEU A 3 -17.57 -0.82 69.05
CA LEU A 3 -18.18 -0.31 67.80
C LEU A 3 -17.77 1.12 67.42
N ALA A 4 -16.83 1.26 66.48
CA ALA A 4 -16.78 2.36 65.51
C ALA A 4 -15.94 1.94 64.28
N PHE A 5 -16.63 1.76 63.16
CA PHE A 5 -16.12 1.76 61.80
C PHE A 5 -16.03 3.21 61.33
N ALA A 6 -14.91 3.61 60.71
CA ALA A 6 -14.89 4.61 59.64
C ALA A 6 -13.69 4.26 58.72
N PRO A 7 -13.91 4.20 57.39
CA PRO A 7 -12.93 3.70 56.43
C PRO A 7 -11.77 4.70 56.23
N PRO A 8 -10.60 4.22 55.76
CA PRO A 8 -9.59 5.13 55.19
C PRO A 8 -10.23 5.95 54.06
N PRO A 9 -9.75 7.19 53.80
CA PRO A 9 -10.21 7.95 52.65
C PRO A 9 -10.04 7.08 51.41
N ASP A 10 -11.10 6.98 50.59
CA ASP A 10 -11.05 6.38 49.27
C ASP A 10 -9.88 7.02 48.53
N LEU A 11 -8.75 6.31 48.50
CA LEU A 11 -7.69 6.58 47.56
C LEU A 11 -8.32 6.18 46.24
N ASP A 12 -8.71 7.19 45.47
CA ASP A 12 -9.13 7.05 44.09
C ASP A 12 -8.36 5.89 43.47
N GLU A 13 -9.16 4.89 43.09
CA GLU A 13 -8.78 3.71 42.35
C GLU A 13 -8.16 4.20 41.03
N LEU A 14 -6.89 4.59 41.06
CA LEU A 14 -6.04 4.51 39.88
C LEU A 14 -5.74 3.03 39.74
N GLY A 15 -6.78 2.29 39.36
CA GLY A 15 -6.64 0.98 38.78
C GLY A 15 -5.50 1.11 37.78
N SER A 16 -4.50 0.26 37.96
CA SER A 16 -3.62 -0.12 36.88
C SER A 16 -4.51 -0.76 35.80
N VAL A 17 -5.25 0.06 35.07
CA VAL A 17 -5.42 -0.18 33.67
C VAL A 17 -4.03 0.09 33.13
N ASP A 18 -3.22 -0.97 33.11
CA ASP A 18 -2.47 -1.30 31.91
C ASP A 18 -3.20 -0.60 30.77
N GLU A 19 -2.53 0.33 30.09
CA GLU A 19 -2.94 0.65 28.73
C GLU A 19 -2.88 -0.69 27.98
N SER A 20 -3.93 -1.48 28.12
CA SER A 20 -4.50 -2.23 27.04
C SER A 20 -4.89 -1.12 26.09
N LEU A 21 -3.87 -0.61 25.39
CA LEU A 21 -4.01 0.12 24.16
C LEU A 21 -4.90 -0.82 23.41
N ASP A 22 -6.17 -0.45 23.35
CA ASP A 22 -7.18 -1.21 22.70
C ASP A 22 -6.69 -1.26 21.26
N THR A 23 -5.94 -2.32 20.95
CA THR A 23 -5.63 -2.73 19.61
C THR A 23 -6.90 -3.36 19.04
N SER A 24 -8.08 -2.79 19.32
CA SER A 24 -9.20 -2.92 18.40
C SER A 24 -8.65 -2.44 17.08
N GLY A 25 -8.35 -3.43 16.24
CA GLY A 25 -7.50 -3.31 15.09
C GLY A 25 -7.87 -2.05 14.33
N ARG A 26 -6.93 -1.10 14.27
CA ARG A 26 -6.97 -0.14 13.20
C ARG A 26 -6.68 -0.97 11.94
N SER A 27 -7.75 -1.54 11.39
CA SER A 27 -7.72 -2.19 10.11
C SER A 27 -7.27 -1.12 9.12
N TYR A 28 -6.03 -1.25 8.67
CA TYR A 28 -5.49 -0.44 7.61
C TYR A 28 -5.33 -1.29 6.37
N PRO A 29 -5.60 -0.74 5.19
CA PRO A 29 -5.18 -1.40 3.97
C PRO A 29 -3.65 -1.32 3.86
N ASP A 30 -3.05 -2.42 3.45
CA ASP A 30 -1.64 -2.49 3.10
C ASP A 30 -1.54 -2.94 1.65
N LEU A 31 -1.40 -1.98 0.74
CA LEU A 31 -1.37 -2.23 -0.69
C LEU A 31 0.06 -2.41 -1.17
N THR A 32 0.39 -3.64 -1.56
CA THR A 32 1.70 -3.98 -2.13
C THR A 32 1.53 -4.52 -3.54
N VAL A 33 2.41 -4.11 -4.45
CA VAL A 33 2.55 -4.74 -5.77
C VAL A 33 3.33 -6.04 -5.58
N ASP A 34 2.62 -7.17 -5.53
CA ASP A 34 3.23 -8.47 -5.23
C ASP A 34 3.70 -9.20 -6.51
N TYR A 35 3.21 -8.77 -7.67
CA TYR A 35 3.57 -9.35 -8.96
C TYR A 35 3.63 -8.28 -10.04
N LEU A 36 4.74 -8.27 -10.78
CA LEU A 36 4.93 -7.49 -11.99
C LEU A 36 5.51 -8.44 -13.05
N SER A 37 4.85 -8.51 -14.20
CA SER A 37 5.27 -9.37 -15.30
C SER A 37 5.21 -8.63 -16.63
N ALA A 38 6.36 -8.62 -17.28
CA ALA A 38 6.56 -8.15 -18.63
C ALA A 38 7.16 -9.30 -19.43
N SER A 39 6.54 -9.66 -20.56
CA SER A 39 7.03 -10.73 -21.45
C SER A 39 8.20 -10.30 -22.33
N TRP A 40 8.69 -9.08 -22.15
CA TRP A 40 9.70 -8.41 -22.96
C TRP A 40 10.85 -7.97 -22.08
N THR A 41 12.06 -8.09 -22.59
CA THR A 41 13.31 -7.68 -21.93
C THR A 41 13.92 -6.43 -22.56
N SER A 42 13.37 -5.98 -23.69
CA SER A 42 13.74 -4.75 -24.38
C SER A 42 12.52 -4.13 -25.07
N ALA A 43 12.58 -2.82 -25.27
CA ALA A 43 11.57 -2.06 -25.98
C ALA A 43 12.24 -0.91 -26.73
N ASP A 44 11.78 -0.64 -27.95
CA ASP A 44 12.21 0.54 -28.70
C ASP A 44 11.37 1.76 -28.29
N ALA A 45 11.92 2.96 -28.48
CA ALA A 45 11.20 4.18 -28.22
C ALA A 45 9.95 4.27 -29.12
N GLY A 46 8.78 4.48 -28.53
CA GLY A 46 7.49 4.44 -29.23
C GLY A 46 6.80 3.07 -29.25
N ASP A 47 7.46 2.01 -28.77
CA ASP A 47 6.83 0.68 -28.69
C ASP A 47 5.67 0.68 -27.70
N SER A 48 4.65 -0.12 -28.01
CA SER A 48 3.61 -0.47 -27.04
C SER A 48 3.88 -1.87 -26.49
N LYS A 49 4.01 -1.95 -25.16
CA LYS A 49 4.35 -3.17 -24.44
C LYS A 49 3.27 -3.52 -23.43
N SER A 50 2.92 -4.80 -23.36
CA SER A 50 1.93 -5.28 -22.39
C SER A 50 2.60 -5.59 -21.05
N ILE A 51 1.98 -5.15 -19.97
CA ILE A 51 2.41 -5.40 -18.59
C ILE A 51 1.24 -5.95 -17.81
N SER A 52 1.50 -6.97 -17.01
CA SER A 52 0.57 -7.52 -16.02
C SER A 52 1.05 -7.21 -14.62
N THR A 53 0.19 -6.61 -13.81
CA THR A 53 0.48 -6.24 -12.43
C THR A 53 -0.56 -6.86 -11.51
N ARG A 54 -0.14 -7.35 -10.35
CA ARG A 54 -1.02 -7.71 -9.26
C ARG A 54 -0.72 -6.88 -8.04
N ILE A 55 -1.78 -6.31 -7.49
CA ILE A 55 -1.74 -5.63 -6.19
C ILE A 55 -2.46 -6.50 -5.19
N LYS A 56 -1.81 -6.73 -4.07
CA LYS A 56 -2.36 -7.41 -2.91
C LYS A 56 -2.68 -6.38 -1.84
N ASN A 57 -3.80 -6.57 -1.17
CA ASN A 57 -4.07 -5.91 0.09
C ASN A 57 -3.73 -6.88 1.21
N ASP A 58 -2.53 -6.76 1.78
CA ASP A 58 -2.05 -7.55 2.92
C ASP A 58 -2.59 -7.03 4.26
N GLY A 59 -3.29 -5.90 4.25
CA GLY A 59 -3.87 -5.31 5.43
C GLY A 59 -5.21 -5.91 5.82
N ASP A 60 -5.67 -5.54 7.01
CA ASP A 60 -6.90 -6.02 7.63
C ASP A 60 -8.13 -5.14 7.34
N ALA A 61 -7.99 -4.10 6.51
CA ALA A 61 -9.10 -3.28 5.99
C ALA A 61 -9.17 -3.30 4.46
N SER A 62 -10.36 -2.99 3.94
CA SER A 62 -10.55 -2.62 2.53
C SER A 62 -9.77 -1.34 2.19
N SER A 63 -9.13 -1.30 1.01
CA SER A 63 -8.31 -0.15 0.60
C SER A 63 -9.06 1.13 0.30
N GLY A 64 -10.34 1.02 -0.06
CA GLY A 64 -11.01 2.13 -0.71
C GLY A 64 -10.40 2.41 -2.09
N SER A 65 -10.82 3.51 -2.71
CA SER A 65 -10.36 3.86 -4.05
C SER A 65 -8.95 4.42 -4.01
N PHE A 66 -8.08 3.86 -4.83
CA PHE A 66 -6.69 4.29 -4.93
C PHE A 66 -6.24 4.32 -6.39
N ARG A 67 -5.16 5.07 -6.60
CA ARG A 67 -4.49 5.20 -7.90
C ARG A 67 -3.03 4.85 -7.72
N TRP A 68 -2.49 4.15 -8.69
CA TRP A 68 -1.06 3.88 -8.79
C TRP A 68 -0.61 4.15 -10.22
N ALA A 69 0.67 4.41 -10.38
CA ALA A 69 1.26 4.73 -11.67
C ALA A 69 2.53 3.92 -11.87
N LEU A 70 2.79 3.60 -13.13
CA LEU A 70 4.02 2.98 -13.56
C LEU A 70 4.92 4.09 -14.08
N TYR A 71 6.13 4.13 -13.54
CA TYR A 71 7.17 5.05 -13.94
C TYR A 71 8.31 4.26 -14.57
N LEU A 72 9.01 4.92 -15.47
CA LEU A 72 10.25 4.46 -16.08
C LEU A 72 11.36 5.34 -15.53
N SER A 73 12.22 4.75 -14.69
CA SER A 73 13.35 5.46 -14.08
C SER A 73 14.67 5.06 -14.71
N THR A 74 15.65 5.97 -14.72
CA THR A 74 17.03 5.68 -15.11
C THR A 74 17.86 5.10 -13.98
N ASP A 75 17.34 5.09 -12.76
CA ASP A 75 18.01 4.58 -11.57
C ASP A 75 17.11 3.66 -10.74
N THR A 76 17.65 3.07 -9.67
CA THR A 76 16.94 2.08 -8.86
C THR A 76 15.91 2.70 -7.91
N THR A 77 15.75 4.02 -7.91
CA THR A 77 14.86 4.76 -7.03
C THR A 77 13.71 5.33 -7.85
N ILE A 78 12.58 4.64 -7.84
CA ILE A 78 11.39 5.12 -8.53
C ILE A 78 10.78 6.29 -7.76
N THR A 79 10.72 7.45 -8.41
CA THR A 79 10.15 8.69 -7.90
C THR A 79 9.09 9.25 -8.85
N THR A 80 8.36 10.27 -8.41
CA THR A 80 7.40 10.98 -9.26
C THR A 80 8.06 11.94 -10.27
N SER A 81 9.38 12.13 -10.18
CA SER A 81 10.14 12.91 -11.17
C SER A 81 10.53 12.09 -12.39
N ASP A 82 10.40 10.77 -12.29
CA ASP A 82 10.63 9.83 -13.38
C ASP A 82 9.53 9.90 -14.43
N ILE A 83 9.76 9.22 -15.55
CA ILE A 83 8.84 9.27 -16.69
C ILE A 83 7.64 8.40 -16.39
N GLN A 84 6.50 9.02 -16.08
CA GLN A 84 5.25 8.29 -15.91
C GLN A 84 4.81 7.69 -17.25
N LEU A 85 4.80 6.36 -17.36
CA LEU A 85 4.32 5.64 -18.54
C LEU A 85 2.79 5.64 -18.57
N ASP A 86 2.19 5.26 -17.45
CA ASP A 86 0.74 5.14 -17.35
C ASP A 86 0.28 5.11 -15.89
N TYR A 87 -1.04 5.11 -15.68
CA TYR A 87 -1.67 4.96 -14.39
C TYR A 87 -2.90 4.06 -14.45
N TRP A 88 -3.26 3.59 -13.25
CA TRP A 88 -4.41 2.74 -13.01
C TRP A 88 -5.17 3.26 -11.80
N THR A 89 -6.48 3.13 -11.87
CA THR A 89 -7.39 3.41 -10.77
C THR A 89 -8.07 2.11 -10.36
N GLN A 90 -8.11 1.83 -9.07
CA GLN A 90 -8.78 0.67 -8.51
C GLN A 90 -9.77 1.14 -7.46
N SER A 91 -11.01 0.68 -7.56
CA SER A 91 -12.10 1.17 -6.69
C SER A 91 -11.97 0.72 -5.25
N SER A 92 -11.60 -0.55 -5.04
CA SER A 92 -11.22 -1.11 -3.75
C SER A 92 -10.63 -2.51 -3.91
N ILE A 93 -9.80 -2.91 -2.96
CA ILE A 93 -9.38 -4.30 -2.74
C ILE A 93 -9.71 -4.64 -1.29
N SER A 94 -10.49 -5.70 -1.08
CA SER A 94 -10.79 -6.21 0.26
C SER A 94 -9.53 -6.70 0.97
N ALA A 95 -9.53 -6.70 2.30
CA ALA A 95 -8.45 -7.29 3.11
C ALA A 95 -8.11 -8.72 2.64
N GLY A 96 -6.82 -9.04 2.57
CA GLY A 96 -6.29 -10.33 2.12
C GLY A 96 -6.53 -10.67 0.64
N SER A 97 -7.13 -9.78 -0.14
CA SER A 97 -7.46 -10.03 -1.55
C SER A 97 -6.44 -9.42 -2.50
N THR A 98 -6.43 -9.90 -3.75
CA THR A 98 -5.59 -9.37 -4.82
C THR A 98 -6.40 -8.86 -6.00
N ARG A 99 -5.86 -7.90 -6.74
CA ARG A 99 -6.35 -7.51 -8.06
C ARG A 99 -5.24 -7.54 -9.08
N THR A 100 -5.47 -8.32 -10.14
CA THR A 100 -4.62 -8.36 -11.32
C THR A 100 -5.18 -7.42 -12.37
N SER A 101 -4.31 -6.66 -13.02
CA SER A 101 -4.61 -5.79 -14.15
C SER A 101 -3.57 -5.99 -15.23
N THR A 102 -4.02 -6.08 -16.48
CA THR A 102 -3.14 -6.11 -17.65
C THR A 102 -3.43 -4.88 -18.48
N LYS A 103 -2.38 -4.15 -18.85
CA LYS A 103 -2.51 -2.96 -19.69
C LYS A 103 -1.30 -2.85 -20.62
N SER A 104 -1.55 -2.35 -21.83
CA SER A 104 -0.49 -1.96 -22.74
C SER A 104 -0.04 -0.54 -22.40
N VAL A 105 1.25 -0.38 -22.12
CA VAL A 105 1.89 0.92 -21.91
C VAL A 105 2.73 1.27 -23.13
N THR A 106 2.80 2.55 -23.48
CA THR A 106 3.62 3.03 -24.58
C THR A 106 4.91 3.62 -24.03
N ILE A 107 6.04 3.15 -24.55
CA ILE A 107 7.36 3.70 -24.23
C ILE A 107 7.49 5.05 -24.96
N PRO A 108 7.81 6.15 -24.27
CA PRO A 108 7.93 7.46 -24.91
C PRO A 108 8.96 7.43 -26.04
N SER A 109 8.66 8.11 -27.15
CA SER A 109 9.59 8.20 -28.29
C SER A 109 10.81 9.07 -28.01
N SER A 110 10.77 9.88 -26.94
CA SER A 110 11.86 10.77 -26.51
C SER A 110 12.87 10.10 -25.59
N ILE A 111 12.72 8.81 -25.25
CA ILE A 111 13.68 8.14 -24.38
C ILE A 111 15.01 7.91 -25.11
N THR A 112 16.11 8.02 -24.36
CA THR A 112 17.43 7.66 -24.87
C THR A 112 17.68 6.17 -24.62
N GLY A 113 18.45 5.50 -25.47
CA GLY A 113 18.84 4.11 -25.21
C GLY A 113 19.59 3.97 -23.89
N GLY A 114 19.23 2.98 -23.08
CA GLY A 114 19.82 2.75 -21.76
C GLY A 114 19.08 1.67 -20.98
N TYR A 115 19.56 1.39 -19.77
CA TYR A 115 18.84 0.56 -18.81
C TYR A 115 17.87 1.45 -18.03
N TYR A 116 16.65 0.96 -17.89
CA TYR A 116 15.60 1.60 -17.12
C TYR A 116 14.99 0.60 -16.14
N TYR A 117 14.41 1.13 -15.07
CA TYR A 117 13.77 0.40 -13.98
C TYR A 117 12.28 0.74 -13.89
#